data_AF-X1U6M2-F1
#
_entry.id   AF-X1U6M2-F1
#
_cell.length_a   1.000
_cell.length_b   1.000
_cell.length_c   1.000
_cell.angle_alpha   90.00
_cell.angle_beta   90.00
_cell.angle_gamma   90.00
#
_symmetry.space_group_name_H-M   'P 1'
#
loop_
_entity.id
_entity.type
_entity.pdbx_description
1 polymer ?
#
loop_
_entity_poly.entity_id
_entity_poly.type
_entity_poly.pdbx_seq_one_letter_code
_entity_poly.pdbx_strand_id
1 'polypeptide(L)'
;IANEQPLGCSVNAMAGREAECSITATDSPKKVLVIGGGPAGMEAARVAALRGHRVTLFEKKDKLGGQLLYAAIPPYKDEWNTLIDYLTVQMRKLDVEVRLNEEATARVVEEGKPDAVIVATGAVPIIPDIPGIDGKNVATAIDVLIWNKEMGQSVVIIGGGLIGCETAEFLSQKGKQVAIVEMLPCVGNDIGGFNRWVILDRLKAAGIRTEVKTKILEITERGVKVAGESGAKFLQADSVKGEFQHT
;
A
#
# COMPACT_ATOMS: atom_id res chain seq x y z
N ILE A 1 0.46 -25.43 -11.46
CA ILE A 1 -0.92 -25.92 -11.37
C ILE A 1 -1.66 -24.88 -10.56
N ALA A 2 -2.65 -24.20 -11.14
CA ALA A 2 -3.50 -23.28 -10.39
C ALA A 2 -4.24 -24.11 -9.32
N ASN A 3 -4.25 -23.66 -8.06
CA ASN A 3 -4.68 -24.42 -6.88
C ASN A 3 -6.20 -24.72 -6.82
N GLU A 4 -6.85 -25.11 -7.91
CA GLU A 4 -8.30 -25.41 -8.01
C GLU A 4 -9.24 -24.34 -7.40
N GLN A 5 -8.73 -23.14 -7.12
CA GLN A 5 -9.53 -22.07 -6.55
C GLN A 5 -10.32 -21.38 -7.65
N PRO A 6 -11.59 -21.02 -7.38
CA PRO A 6 -12.38 -20.25 -8.32
C PRO A 6 -11.68 -18.91 -8.63
N LEU A 7 -11.94 -18.38 -9.83
CA LEU A 7 -11.48 -17.05 -10.22
C LEU A 7 -11.97 -16.02 -9.19
N GLY A 8 -11.14 -15.05 -8.84
CA GLY A 8 -11.52 -13.92 -7.98
C GLY A 8 -11.19 -12.58 -8.63
N CYS A 9 -11.74 -11.51 -8.08
CA CYS A 9 -11.47 -10.14 -8.51
C CYS A 9 -11.12 -9.27 -7.30
N SER A 10 -10.10 -8.42 -7.42
CA SER A 10 -9.66 -7.49 -6.38
C SER A 10 -10.69 -6.42 -6.02
N VAL A 11 -11.59 -6.09 -6.95
CA VAL A 11 -12.58 -4.99 -6.80
C VAL A 11 -14.02 -5.48 -6.77
N ASN A 12 -14.26 -6.76 -7.08
CA ASN A 12 -15.56 -7.40 -7.00
C ASN A 12 -15.45 -8.71 -6.22
N ALA A 13 -15.71 -8.65 -4.92
CA ALA A 13 -15.64 -9.80 -4.03
C ALA A 13 -16.62 -10.94 -4.39
N MET A 14 -17.65 -10.66 -5.20
CA MET A 14 -18.63 -11.65 -5.65
C MET A 14 -18.23 -12.37 -6.94
N ALA A 15 -17.20 -11.89 -7.66
CA ALA A 15 -16.77 -12.50 -8.92
C ALA A 15 -16.34 -13.96 -8.69
N GLY A 16 -16.96 -14.89 -9.40
CA GLY A 16 -16.73 -16.33 -9.25
C GLY A 16 -17.36 -16.95 -8.00
N ARG A 17 -18.18 -16.19 -7.26
CA ARG A 17 -18.91 -16.60 -6.04
C ARG A 17 -20.37 -16.15 -6.05
N GLU A 18 -20.94 -15.93 -7.22
CA GLU A 18 -22.27 -15.35 -7.40
C GLU A 18 -23.38 -16.20 -6.77
N ALA A 19 -23.17 -17.53 -6.69
CA ALA A 19 -24.09 -18.45 -6.04
C ALA A 19 -23.92 -18.52 -4.51
N GLU A 20 -22.76 -18.14 -3.98
CA GLU A 20 -22.43 -18.23 -2.54
C GLU A 20 -22.77 -16.93 -1.78
N CYS A 21 -22.65 -15.79 -2.46
CA CYS A 21 -22.75 -14.47 -1.85
C CYS A 21 -23.91 -13.67 -2.45
N SER A 22 -24.82 -13.17 -1.62
CA SER A 22 -25.80 -12.16 -2.02
C SER A 22 -25.95 -11.09 -0.94
N ILE A 23 -26.21 -9.85 -1.36
CA ILE A 23 -26.45 -8.73 -0.44
C ILE A 23 -27.95 -8.61 -0.23
N THR A 24 -28.46 -9.23 0.84
CA THR A 24 -29.88 -9.19 1.21
C THR A 24 -30.15 -8.12 2.27
N ALA A 25 -31.22 -7.35 2.10
CA ALA A 25 -31.69 -6.40 3.11
C ALA A 25 -32.02 -7.11 4.43
N THR A 26 -31.83 -6.38 5.54
CA THR A 26 -32.16 -6.87 6.88
C THR A 26 -33.50 -6.31 7.37
N ASP A 27 -34.25 -7.13 8.11
CA ASP A 27 -35.44 -6.69 8.83
C ASP A 27 -35.12 -6.09 10.21
N SER A 28 -33.83 -6.04 10.58
CA SER A 28 -33.37 -5.51 11.87
C SER A 28 -32.16 -4.58 11.68
N PRO A 29 -32.38 -3.35 11.17
CA PRO A 29 -31.33 -2.35 11.03
C PRO A 29 -30.56 -2.11 12.34
N LYS A 30 -29.26 -1.85 12.21
CA LYS A 30 -28.32 -1.62 13.30
C LYS A 30 -27.58 -0.31 13.06
N LYS A 31 -27.08 0.32 14.12
CA LYS A 31 -26.09 1.39 14.05
C LYS A 31 -24.70 0.77 13.92
N VAL A 32 -24.09 0.90 12.75
CA VAL A 32 -22.77 0.35 12.44
C VAL A 32 -21.76 1.48 12.37
N LEU A 33 -20.70 1.36 13.15
CA LEU A 33 -19.57 2.27 13.12
C LEU A 33 -18.41 1.63 12.36
N VAL A 34 -17.91 2.30 11.32
CA VAL A 34 -16.75 1.86 10.53
C VAL A 34 -15.57 2.79 10.81
N ILE A 35 -14.43 2.23 11.18
CA ILE A 35 -13.21 2.98 11.49
C ILE A 35 -12.18 2.77 10.38
N GLY A 36 -11.95 3.79 9.57
CA GLY A 36 -11.00 3.81 8.47
C GLY A 36 -11.68 3.96 7.10
N GLY A 37 -11.32 4.99 6.35
CA GLY A 37 -11.82 5.30 5.00
C GLY A 37 -11.01 4.66 3.88
N GLY A 38 -10.31 3.56 4.15
CA GLY A 38 -9.63 2.74 3.14
C GLY A 38 -10.60 1.82 2.38
N PRO A 39 -10.11 1.03 1.41
CA PRO A 39 -10.95 0.14 0.61
C PRO A 39 -11.76 -0.85 1.45
N ALA A 40 -11.14 -1.44 2.48
CA ALA A 40 -11.83 -2.37 3.37
C ALA A 40 -12.98 -1.72 4.14
N GLY A 41 -12.76 -0.52 4.71
CA GLY A 41 -13.79 0.19 5.44
C GLY A 41 -14.91 0.71 4.54
N MET A 42 -14.56 1.30 3.39
CA MET A 42 -15.56 1.78 2.43
C MET A 42 -16.41 0.63 1.86
N GLU A 43 -15.83 -0.52 1.55
CA GLU A 43 -16.59 -1.68 1.06
C GLU A 43 -17.49 -2.26 2.16
N ALA A 44 -16.98 -2.37 3.40
CA ALA A 44 -17.78 -2.79 4.53
C ALA A 44 -18.96 -1.83 4.81
N ALA A 45 -18.72 -0.52 4.74
CA ALA A 45 -19.75 0.50 4.87
C ALA A 45 -20.78 0.41 3.74
N ARG A 46 -20.33 0.21 2.49
CA ARG A 46 -21.18 0.05 1.31
C ARG A 46 -22.11 -1.14 1.47
N VAL A 47 -21.58 -2.30 1.83
CA VAL A 47 -22.37 -3.52 2.01
C VAL A 47 -23.31 -3.38 3.21
N ALA A 48 -22.86 -2.83 4.33
CA ALA A 48 -23.72 -2.61 5.50
C ALA A 48 -24.90 -1.67 5.19
N ALA A 49 -24.65 -0.58 4.44
CA ALA A 49 -25.68 0.35 4.02
C ALA A 49 -26.66 -0.28 3.01
N LEU A 50 -26.16 -1.05 2.03
CA LEU A 50 -27.01 -1.81 1.09
C LEU A 50 -27.93 -2.82 1.79
N ARG A 51 -27.49 -3.36 2.93
CA ARG A 51 -28.31 -4.24 3.77
C ARG A 51 -29.35 -3.49 4.60
N GLY A 52 -29.32 -2.15 4.63
CA GLY A 52 -30.27 -1.29 5.35
C GLY A 52 -29.81 -0.83 6.74
N HIS A 53 -28.54 -1.04 7.12
CA HIS A 53 -28.01 -0.53 8.38
C HIS A 53 -27.73 0.98 8.31
N ARG A 54 -27.76 1.66 9.47
CA ARG A 54 -27.33 3.06 9.60
C ARG A 54 -25.83 3.07 9.83
N VAL A 55 -25.07 3.60 8.86
CA VAL A 55 -23.61 3.53 8.87
C VAL A 55 -23.00 4.91 9.07
N THR A 56 -22.08 5.00 10.03
CA THR A 56 -21.18 6.14 10.17
C THR A 56 -19.75 5.65 9.95
N LEU A 57 -19.02 6.27 9.03
CA LEU A 57 -17.63 5.97 8.71
C LEU A 57 -16.73 7.12 9.18
N PHE A 58 -15.68 6.80 9.95
CA PHE A 58 -14.68 7.74 10.40
C PHE A 58 -13.38 7.57 9.62
N GLU A 59 -12.78 8.67 9.19
CA GLU A 59 -11.47 8.72 8.57
C GLU A 59 -10.67 9.89 9.15
N LYS A 60 -9.45 9.59 9.60
CA LYS A 60 -8.59 10.58 10.27
C LYS A 60 -8.04 11.63 9.33
N LYS A 61 -7.94 11.34 8.03
CA LYS A 61 -7.47 12.26 6.99
C LYS A 61 -8.62 13.05 6.37
N ASP A 62 -8.25 14.00 5.53
CA ASP A 62 -9.13 14.90 4.80
C ASP A 62 -9.82 14.27 3.58
N LYS A 63 -9.53 12.99 3.28
CA LYS A 63 -10.09 12.27 2.14
C LYS A 63 -10.15 10.76 2.35
N LEU A 64 -11.11 10.14 1.67
CA LEU A 64 -11.24 8.69 1.57
C LEU A 64 -10.21 8.09 0.59
N GLY A 65 -10.00 6.77 0.70
CA GLY A 65 -9.14 5.97 -0.19
C GLY A 65 -8.04 5.21 0.56
N GLY A 66 -7.62 5.68 1.74
CA GLY A 66 -6.59 5.00 2.54
C GLY A 66 -5.32 4.72 1.74
N GLN A 67 -4.83 3.48 1.77
CA GLN A 67 -3.62 3.06 1.06
C GLN A 67 -3.74 3.14 -0.48
N LEU A 68 -4.96 3.10 -1.04
CA LEU A 68 -5.14 3.21 -2.49
C LEU A 68 -4.67 4.57 -3.02
N LEU A 69 -4.75 5.63 -2.20
CA LEU A 69 -4.26 6.96 -2.56
C LEU A 69 -2.76 6.95 -2.89
N TYR A 70 -2.00 6.10 -2.21
CA TYR A 70 -0.56 5.93 -2.46
C TYR A 70 -0.30 4.93 -3.57
N ALA A 71 -1.08 3.85 -3.61
CA ALA A 71 -0.99 2.83 -4.66
C ALA A 71 -1.31 3.37 -6.06
N ALA A 72 -2.05 4.48 -6.16
CA ALA A 72 -2.38 5.14 -7.42
C ALA A 72 -1.25 6.03 -7.98
N ILE A 73 -0.18 6.28 -7.21
CA ILE A 73 0.90 7.20 -7.59
C ILE A 73 1.95 6.57 -8.52
N PRO A 74 2.40 5.31 -8.31
CA PRO A 74 3.37 4.71 -9.20
C PRO A 74 2.95 4.75 -10.67
N PRO A 75 3.90 4.72 -11.61
CA PRO A 75 3.60 4.73 -13.04
C PRO A 75 2.61 3.63 -13.43
N TYR A 76 1.62 3.98 -14.27
CA TYR A 76 0.62 3.07 -14.83
C TYR A 76 -0.38 2.49 -13.80
N LYS A 77 -0.52 3.13 -12.64
CA LYS A 77 -1.45 2.72 -11.58
C LYS A 77 -2.53 3.74 -11.27
N ASP A 78 -2.67 4.77 -12.09
CA ASP A 78 -3.67 5.82 -11.96
C ASP A 78 -5.11 5.30 -12.02
N GLU A 79 -5.36 4.13 -12.62
CA GLU A 79 -6.67 3.47 -12.62
C GLU A 79 -7.19 3.13 -11.22
N TRP A 80 -6.33 3.05 -10.19
CA TRP A 80 -6.79 2.91 -8.80
C TRP A 80 -7.67 4.08 -8.34
N ASN A 81 -7.52 5.26 -8.96
CA ASN A 81 -8.40 6.40 -8.72
C ASN A 81 -9.86 6.07 -9.08
N THR A 82 -10.09 5.26 -10.12
CA THR A 82 -11.45 4.83 -10.51
C THR A 82 -12.14 4.06 -9.38
N LEU A 83 -11.40 3.21 -8.66
CA LEU A 83 -11.95 2.48 -7.52
C LEU A 83 -12.21 3.39 -6.33
N ILE A 84 -11.30 4.32 -6.05
CA ILE A 84 -11.48 5.33 -4.99
C ILE A 84 -12.73 6.17 -5.28
N ASP A 85 -12.89 6.63 -6.52
CA ASP A 85 -14.03 7.42 -6.97
C ASP A 85 -15.33 6.62 -6.88
N TYR A 86 -15.32 5.36 -7.34
CA TYR A 86 -16.47 4.46 -7.20
C TYR A 86 -16.90 4.36 -5.74
N LEU A 87 -16.00 3.98 -4.83
CA LEU A 87 -16.33 3.80 -3.42
C LEU A 87 -16.77 5.11 -2.76
N THR A 88 -16.12 6.23 -3.08
CA THR A 88 -16.50 7.57 -2.60
C THR A 88 -17.91 7.96 -3.04
N VAL A 89 -18.25 7.72 -4.30
CA VAL A 89 -19.60 7.96 -4.83
C VAL A 89 -20.62 7.04 -4.16
N GLN A 90 -20.27 5.78 -3.89
CA GLN A 90 -21.16 4.86 -3.17
C GLN A 90 -21.47 5.34 -1.75
N MET A 91 -20.50 5.89 -1.02
CA MET A 91 -20.76 6.46 0.32
C MET A 91 -21.86 7.52 0.27
N ARG A 92 -21.83 8.39 -0.75
CA ARG A 92 -22.85 9.42 -0.95
C ARG A 92 -24.19 8.85 -1.39
N LYS A 93 -24.20 7.93 -2.36
CA LYS A 93 -25.44 7.33 -2.91
C LYS A 93 -26.21 6.49 -1.90
N LEU A 94 -25.52 5.96 -0.90
CA LEU A 94 -26.08 5.10 0.13
C LEU A 94 -26.30 5.83 1.47
N ASP A 95 -26.20 7.17 1.46
CA ASP A 95 -26.36 8.03 2.64
C ASP A 95 -25.52 7.59 3.85
N VAL A 96 -24.30 7.10 3.61
CA VAL A 96 -23.33 6.80 4.67
C VAL A 96 -22.85 8.12 5.27
N GLU A 97 -22.97 8.28 6.58
CA GLU A 97 -22.43 9.45 7.28
C GLU A 97 -20.90 9.33 7.33
N VAL A 98 -20.20 10.12 6.51
CA VAL A 98 -18.73 10.13 6.48
C VAL A 98 -18.20 11.30 7.29
N ARG A 99 -17.34 11.00 8.27
CA ARG A 99 -16.63 11.97 9.10
C ARG A 99 -15.14 11.97 8.77
N LEU A 100 -14.71 12.97 8.00
CA LEU A 100 -13.32 13.21 7.64
C LEU A 100 -12.64 14.08 8.70
N ASN A 101 -11.31 14.02 8.75
CA ASN A 101 -10.49 14.72 9.74
C ASN A 101 -10.83 14.35 11.19
N GLU A 102 -11.39 13.15 11.42
CA GLU A 102 -11.81 12.70 12.73
C GLU A 102 -11.24 11.31 13.00
N GLU A 103 -10.28 11.23 13.93
CA GLU A 103 -9.73 9.96 14.38
C GLU A 103 -10.70 9.30 15.37
N ALA A 104 -11.17 8.10 15.02
CA ALA A 104 -12.02 7.34 15.93
C ALA A 104 -11.20 6.81 17.11
N THR A 105 -11.59 7.22 18.32
CA THR A 105 -11.01 6.74 19.58
C THR A 105 -11.99 5.81 20.30
N ALA A 106 -11.54 5.12 21.36
CA ALA A 106 -12.44 4.33 22.22
C ALA A 106 -13.65 5.17 22.71
N ARG A 107 -13.43 6.46 23.00
CA ARG A 107 -14.47 7.39 23.40
C ARG A 107 -15.56 7.58 22.32
N VAL A 108 -15.19 7.65 21.05
CA VAL A 108 -16.16 7.74 19.93
C VAL A 108 -17.07 6.52 19.91
N VAL A 109 -16.52 5.34 20.20
CA VAL A 109 -17.29 4.09 20.29
C VAL A 109 -18.23 4.14 21.50
N GLU A 110 -17.74 4.54 22.67
CA GLU A 110 -18.50 4.62 23.92
C GLU A 110 -19.66 5.63 23.84
N GLU A 111 -19.41 6.83 23.33
CA GLU A 111 -20.43 7.87 23.17
C GLU A 111 -21.41 7.54 22.05
N GLY A 112 -20.90 6.96 20.96
CA GLY A 112 -21.69 6.57 19.80
C GLY A 112 -22.63 5.40 20.07
N LYS A 113 -22.35 4.55 21.06
CA LYS A 113 -23.11 3.33 21.39
C LYS A 113 -23.58 2.55 20.15
N PRO A 114 -22.68 2.20 19.20
CA PRO A 114 -23.08 1.45 18.03
C PRO A 114 -23.41 0.00 18.41
N ASP A 115 -24.28 -0.64 17.62
CA ASP A 115 -24.59 -2.07 17.79
C ASP A 115 -23.45 -2.97 17.26
N ALA A 116 -22.62 -2.43 16.36
CA ALA A 116 -21.46 -3.10 15.81
C ALA A 116 -20.37 -2.10 15.43
N VAL A 117 -19.10 -2.50 15.60
CA VAL A 117 -17.92 -1.74 15.19
C VAL A 117 -17.11 -2.57 14.20
N ILE A 118 -16.72 -1.97 13.08
CA ILE A 118 -15.83 -2.54 12.08
C ILE A 118 -14.52 -1.76 12.11
N VAL A 119 -13.43 -2.42 12.48
CA VAL A 119 -12.08 -1.82 12.53
C VAL A 119 -11.36 -2.10 11.22
N ALA A 120 -11.11 -1.04 10.45
CA ALA A 120 -10.48 -1.06 9.13
C ALA A 120 -9.38 0.00 9.01
N THR A 121 -8.56 0.15 10.06
CA THR A 121 -7.54 1.21 10.23
C THR A 121 -6.33 1.10 9.29
N GLY A 122 -6.27 0.04 8.48
CA GLY A 122 -5.14 -0.23 7.59
C GLY A 122 -3.90 -0.70 8.34
N ALA A 123 -2.77 -0.64 7.64
CA ALA A 123 -1.49 -1.17 8.06
C ALA A 123 -0.44 -0.07 8.27
N VAL A 124 0.62 -0.40 9.02
CA VAL A 124 1.82 0.43 9.17
C VAL A 124 3.05 -0.30 8.60
N PRO A 125 4.01 0.42 7.98
CA PRO A 125 5.22 -0.20 7.48
C PRO A 125 6.09 -0.76 8.62
N ILE A 126 6.66 -1.95 8.42
CA ILE A 126 7.62 -2.60 9.32
C ILE A 126 9.02 -2.06 9.06
N ILE A 127 9.54 -1.27 10.00
CA ILE A 127 10.92 -0.79 9.93
C ILE A 127 11.86 -1.88 10.48
N PRO A 128 12.80 -2.42 9.68
CA PRO A 128 13.75 -3.44 10.09
C PRO A 128 14.83 -2.82 10.97
N ASP A 129 15.36 -3.64 11.87
CA ASP A 129 16.49 -3.29 12.72
C ASP A 129 17.80 -3.32 11.92
N ILE A 130 18.12 -2.18 11.29
CA ILE A 130 19.34 -1.96 10.53
C ILE A 130 20.06 -0.75 11.13
N PRO A 131 21.35 -0.85 11.49
CA PRO A 131 22.13 0.31 11.92
C PRO A 131 22.01 1.47 10.92
N GLY A 132 21.63 2.66 11.40
CA GLY A 132 21.45 3.86 10.58
C GLY A 132 20.08 4.01 9.89
N ILE A 133 19.11 3.14 10.18
CA ILE A 133 17.76 3.19 9.60
C ILE A 133 17.00 4.49 9.91
N ASP A 134 17.28 5.12 11.05
CA ASP A 134 16.70 6.42 11.45
C ASP A 134 17.45 7.63 10.87
N GLY A 135 18.37 7.39 9.93
CA GLY A 135 19.18 8.43 9.28
C GLY A 135 18.33 9.47 8.54
N LYS A 136 18.81 10.73 8.52
CA LYS A 136 18.11 11.83 7.81
C LYS A 136 17.98 11.59 6.30
N ASN A 137 18.82 10.73 5.72
CA ASN A 137 18.77 10.33 4.31
C ASN A 137 17.89 9.09 4.06
N VAL A 138 17.17 8.58 5.07
CA VAL A 138 16.29 7.41 4.95
C VAL A 138 14.83 7.81 4.77
N ALA A 139 14.13 7.20 3.81
CA ALA A 139 12.71 7.45 3.55
C ALA A 139 11.89 6.16 3.42
N THR A 140 10.60 6.19 3.74
CA THR A 140 9.68 5.11 3.39
C THR A 140 9.22 5.23 1.94
N ALA A 141 8.63 4.17 1.39
CA ALA A 141 8.01 4.22 0.05
C ALA A 141 6.94 5.32 -0.05
N ILE A 142 6.11 5.46 0.98
CA ILE A 142 5.04 6.44 1.01
C ILE A 142 5.63 7.85 0.96
N ASP A 143 6.63 8.16 1.79
CA ASP A 143 7.29 9.47 1.82
C ASP A 143 7.83 9.87 0.43
N VAL A 144 8.41 8.91 -0.28
CA VAL A 144 8.93 9.11 -1.63
C VAL A 144 7.81 9.34 -2.65
N LEU A 145 6.78 8.49 -2.64
CA LEU A 145 5.69 8.56 -3.63
C LEU A 145 4.91 9.87 -3.50
N ILE A 146 4.61 10.31 -2.28
CA ILE A 146 3.92 11.60 -2.08
C ILE A 146 4.85 12.82 -2.16
N TRP A 147 6.13 12.61 -2.46
CA TRP A 147 7.16 13.64 -2.53
C TRP A 147 7.30 14.49 -1.25
N ASN A 148 7.01 13.89 -0.09
CA ASN A 148 7.12 14.54 1.22
C ASN A 148 8.57 14.67 1.69
N LYS A 149 9.49 13.94 1.05
CA LYS A 149 10.92 14.03 1.31
C LYS A 149 11.70 14.09 0.02
N GLU A 150 12.50 15.15 -0.13
CA GLU A 150 13.36 15.31 -1.30
C GLU A 150 14.46 14.26 -1.32
N MET A 151 14.61 13.58 -2.46
CA MET A 151 15.64 12.58 -2.68
C MET A 151 16.83 13.18 -3.42
N GLY A 152 18.04 12.79 -3.01
CA GLY A 152 19.28 13.12 -3.72
C GLY A 152 19.33 12.54 -5.13
N GLN A 153 20.45 12.70 -5.83
CA GLN A 153 20.53 12.29 -7.24
C GLN A 153 20.71 10.78 -7.40
N SER A 154 21.39 10.14 -6.44
CA SER A 154 21.58 8.69 -6.36
C SER A 154 20.80 8.10 -5.19
N VAL A 155 19.98 7.08 -5.47
CA VAL A 155 19.07 6.46 -4.49
C VAL A 155 19.25 4.96 -4.46
N VAL A 156 19.39 4.39 -3.26
CA VAL A 156 19.31 2.93 -3.05
C VAL A 156 17.96 2.57 -2.47
N ILE A 157 17.26 1.65 -3.13
CA ILE A 157 16.04 1.00 -2.66
C ILE A 157 16.43 -0.30 -1.94
N ILE A 158 16.08 -0.42 -0.67
CA ILE A 158 16.21 -1.64 0.11
C ILE A 158 14.94 -2.44 -0.06
N GLY A 159 15.03 -3.67 -0.56
CA GLY A 159 13.90 -4.52 -0.92
C GLY A 159 13.48 -4.33 -2.38
N GLY A 160 13.33 -5.45 -3.07
CA GLY A 160 12.96 -5.54 -4.47
C GLY A 160 11.60 -6.18 -4.68
N GLY A 161 10.67 -6.07 -3.74
CA GLY A 161 9.27 -6.45 -3.92
C GLY A 161 8.52 -5.51 -4.87
N LEU A 162 7.20 -5.64 -4.93
CA LEU A 162 6.33 -4.81 -5.78
C LEU A 162 6.55 -3.33 -5.51
N ILE A 163 6.52 -2.93 -4.23
CA ILE A 163 6.63 -1.54 -3.81
C ILE A 163 8.05 -1.03 -4.10
N GLY A 164 9.08 -1.84 -3.84
CA GLY A 164 10.47 -1.53 -4.17
C GLY A 164 10.67 -1.24 -5.66
N CYS A 165 10.22 -2.16 -6.51
CA CYS A 165 10.28 -2.03 -7.97
C CYS A 165 9.56 -0.77 -8.47
N GLU A 166 8.34 -0.52 -8.01
CA GLU A 166 7.52 0.60 -8.46
C GLU A 166 8.06 1.96 -7.99
N THR A 167 8.57 2.02 -6.75
CA THR A 167 9.24 3.22 -6.25
C THR A 167 10.51 3.52 -7.05
N ALA A 168 11.25 2.47 -7.46
CA ALA A 168 12.44 2.63 -8.28
C ALA A 168 12.10 3.19 -9.66
N GLU A 169 11.08 2.66 -10.31
CA GLU A 169 10.59 3.14 -11.61
C GLU A 169 10.10 4.60 -11.50
N PHE A 170 9.32 4.93 -10.47
CA PHE A 170 8.86 6.29 -10.19
C PHE A 170 10.02 7.28 -10.07
N LEU A 171 11.03 6.98 -9.25
CA LEU A 171 12.20 7.82 -9.07
C LEU A 171 13.03 7.95 -10.35
N SER A 172 13.16 6.87 -11.12
CA SER A 172 13.84 6.89 -12.41
C SER A 172 13.15 7.83 -13.41
N GLN A 173 11.81 7.84 -13.46
CA GLN A 173 11.06 8.79 -14.30
C GLN A 173 11.22 10.24 -13.84
N LYS A 174 11.60 10.47 -12.58
CA LYS A 174 11.98 11.78 -12.02
C LYS A 174 13.47 12.12 -12.25
N GLY A 175 14.18 11.34 -13.07
CA GLY A 175 15.57 11.59 -13.45
C GLY A 175 16.61 11.20 -12.39
N LYS A 176 16.23 10.38 -11.40
CA LYS A 176 17.13 9.89 -10.34
C LYS A 176 17.87 8.63 -10.80
N GLN A 177 19.09 8.44 -10.30
CA GLN A 177 19.88 7.23 -10.50
C GLN A 177 19.54 6.22 -9.39
N VAL A 178 18.96 5.09 -9.75
CA VAL A 178 18.38 4.16 -8.77
C VAL A 178 19.04 2.79 -8.83
N ALA A 179 19.34 2.23 -7.66
CA ALA A 179 19.73 0.84 -7.49
C ALA A 179 18.79 0.13 -6.50
N ILE A 180 18.36 -1.09 -6.80
CA ILE A 180 17.57 -1.95 -5.92
C ILE A 180 18.51 -2.98 -5.29
N VAL A 181 18.44 -3.15 -3.97
CA VAL A 181 19.14 -4.20 -3.23
C VAL A 181 18.10 -5.17 -2.65
N GLU A 182 18.19 -6.43 -3.06
CA GLU A 182 17.27 -7.49 -2.68
C GLU A 182 18.06 -8.67 -2.09
N MET A 183 17.62 -9.17 -0.92
CA MET A 183 18.25 -10.30 -0.25
C MET A 183 17.90 -11.64 -0.89
N LEU A 184 16.77 -11.72 -1.61
CA LEU A 184 16.31 -12.90 -2.33
C LEU A 184 17.02 -13.05 -3.69
N PRO A 185 16.93 -14.24 -4.32
CA PRO A 185 17.59 -14.51 -5.61
C PRO A 185 17.12 -13.66 -6.78
N CYS A 186 15.95 -13.01 -6.68
CA CYS A 186 15.43 -12.15 -7.73
C CYS A 186 14.50 -11.07 -7.13
N VAL A 187 14.40 -9.96 -7.86
CA VAL A 187 13.40 -8.92 -7.60
C VAL A 187 12.01 -9.37 -8.10
N GLY A 188 10.97 -8.79 -7.51
CA GLY A 188 9.58 -8.96 -7.86
C GLY A 188 9.01 -10.34 -7.50
N ASN A 189 9.49 -10.98 -6.42
CA ASN A 189 9.01 -12.30 -6.00
C ASN A 189 7.56 -12.30 -5.52
N ASP A 190 7.07 -11.17 -5.02
CA ASP A 190 5.70 -10.95 -4.55
C ASP A 190 4.77 -10.39 -5.65
N ILE A 191 5.29 -10.19 -6.87
CA ILE A 191 4.52 -9.66 -7.99
C ILE A 191 3.82 -10.81 -8.73
N GLY A 192 2.51 -10.67 -8.93
CA GLY A 192 1.72 -11.63 -9.72
C GLY A 192 2.32 -11.84 -11.12
N GLY A 193 2.36 -13.10 -11.58
CA GLY A 193 3.12 -13.51 -12.76
C GLY A 193 2.84 -12.73 -14.04
N PHE A 194 1.58 -12.32 -14.27
CA PHE A 194 1.19 -11.52 -15.44
C PHE A 194 1.76 -10.11 -15.44
N ASN A 195 1.97 -9.50 -14.26
CA ASN A 195 2.50 -8.14 -14.14
C ASN A 195 4.02 -8.13 -13.98
N ARG A 196 4.58 -9.20 -13.41
CA ARG A 196 5.99 -9.29 -13.06
C ARG A 196 6.91 -9.04 -14.25
N TRP A 197 6.68 -9.71 -15.38
CA TRP A 197 7.56 -9.57 -16.53
C TRP A 197 7.54 -8.15 -17.11
N VAL A 198 6.37 -7.49 -17.13
CA VAL A 198 6.23 -6.10 -17.60
C VAL A 198 7.04 -5.15 -16.72
N ILE A 199 6.89 -5.25 -15.40
CA ILE A 199 7.62 -4.40 -14.45
C ILE A 199 9.13 -4.60 -14.62
N LEU A 200 9.60 -5.86 -14.67
CA LEU A 200 11.03 -6.15 -14.82
C LEU A 200 11.61 -5.66 -16.15
N ASP A 201 10.84 -5.75 -17.24
CA ASP A 201 11.26 -5.22 -18.54
C ASP A 201 11.43 -3.70 -18.50
N ARG A 202 10.49 -2.98 -17.87
CA ARG A 202 10.58 -1.52 -17.70
C ARG A 202 11.76 -1.11 -16.82
N LEU A 203 12.01 -1.83 -15.71
CA LEU A 203 13.18 -1.56 -14.86
C LEU A 203 14.48 -1.72 -15.64
N LYS A 204 14.58 -2.77 -16.47
CA LYS A 204 15.74 -3.01 -17.33
C LYS A 204 15.88 -1.92 -18.39
N ALA A 205 14.79 -1.54 -19.06
CA ALA A 205 14.78 -0.48 -20.07
C ALA A 205 15.17 0.88 -19.48
N ALA A 206 14.81 1.14 -18.22
CA ALA A 206 15.19 2.33 -17.47
C ALA A 206 16.66 2.31 -16.97
N GLY A 207 17.39 1.20 -17.16
CA GLY A 207 18.77 1.06 -16.70
C GLY A 207 18.92 0.96 -15.18
N ILE A 208 17.85 0.59 -14.46
CA ILE A 208 17.87 0.47 -13.00
C ILE A 208 18.73 -0.73 -12.60
N ARG A 209 19.76 -0.48 -11.79
CA ARG A 209 20.66 -1.53 -11.29
C ARG A 209 19.94 -2.38 -10.25
N THR A 210 20.11 -3.70 -10.31
CA THR A 210 19.58 -4.62 -9.31
C THR A 210 20.71 -5.46 -8.71
N GLU A 211 20.73 -5.56 -7.39
CA GLU A 211 21.69 -6.33 -6.60
C GLU A 211 20.91 -7.36 -5.78
N VAL A 212 20.81 -8.57 -6.32
CA VAL A 212 20.08 -9.69 -5.69
C VAL A 212 21.00 -10.49 -4.77
N LYS A 213 20.44 -11.39 -3.95
CA LYS A 213 21.18 -12.16 -2.93
C LYS A 213 22.10 -11.29 -2.08
N THR A 214 21.67 -10.06 -1.81
CA THR A 214 22.49 -9.03 -1.18
C THR A 214 21.75 -8.45 0.02
N LYS A 215 22.35 -8.57 1.20
CA LYS A 215 21.78 -8.08 2.46
C LYS A 215 22.34 -6.70 2.81
N ILE A 216 21.49 -5.80 3.29
CA ILE A 216 21.93 -4.53 3.91
C ILE A 216 22.48 -4.81 5.31
N LEU A 217 23.68 -4.33 5.59
CA LEU A 217 24.32 -4.43 6.90
C LEU A 217 24.18 -3.15 7.72
N GLU A 218 24.31 -2.00 7.06
CA GLU A 218 24.33 -0.68 7.71
C GLU A 218 24.00 0.40 6.68
N ILE A 219 23.27 1.42 7.11
CA ILE A 219 23.00 2.65 6.37
C ILE A 219 23.89 3.76 6.95
N THR A 220 24.52 4.51 6.07
CA THR A 220 25.37 5.65 6.42
C THR A 220 24.86 6.90 5.71
N GLU A 221 25.38 8.08 6.08
CA GLU A 221 25.04 9.34 5.40
C GLU A 221 25.45 9.36 3.92
N ARG A 222 26.38 8.50 3.51
CA ARG A 222 26.96 8.47 2.14
C ARG A 222 26.53 7.26 1.30
N GLY A 223 25.64 6.42 1.83
CA GLY A 223 25.21 5.20 1.16
C GLY A 223 25.04 4.01 2.11
N VAL A 224 25.12 2.80 1.57
CA VAL A 224 24.84 1.56 2.32
C VAL A 224 25.99 0.56 2.26
N LYS A 225 26.26 -0.10 3.38
CA LYS A 225 27.12 -1.29 3.42
C LYS A 225 26.24 -2.51 3.15
N VAL A 226 26.67 -3.34 2.20
CA VAL A 226 25.93 -4.52 1.78
C VAL A 226 26.83 -5.75 1.78
N ALA A 227 26.26 -6.94 1.98
CA ALA A 227 26.94 -8.21 1.85
C ALA A 227 26.23 -9.09 0.81
N GLY A 228 26.95 -9.44 -0.25
CA GLY A 228 26.51 -10.42 -1.25
C GLY A 228 27.39 -11.67 -1.23
N GLU A 229 27.24 -12.53 -2.23
CA GLU A 229 28.01 -13.78 -2.35
C GLU A 229 29.53 -13.55 -2.45
N SER A 230 29.97 -12.42 -3.00
CA SER A 230 31.39 -12.03 -3.11
C SER A 230 31.94 -11.30 -1.88
N GLY A 231 31.15 -11.19 -0.81
CA GLY A 231 31.53 -10.51 0.43
C GLY A 231 30.90 -9.12 0.58
N ALA A 232 31.45 -8.35 1.52
CA ALA A 232 30.95 -7.02 1.86
C ALA A 232 31.47 -5.95 0.88
N LYS A 233 30.59 -5.04 0.46
CA LYS A 233 30.93 -3.86 -0.36
C LYS A 233 30.13 -2.64 0.09
N PHE A 234 30.59 -1.46 -0.33
CA PHE A 234 29.87 -0.20 -0.08
C PHE A 234 29.20 0.28 -1.38
N LEU A 235 27.92 0.63 -1.31
CA LEU A 235 27.18 1.27 -2.38
C LEU A 235 26.99 2.75 -2.01
N GLN A 236 27.63 3.64 -2.75
CA GLN A 236 27.47 5.08 -2.56
C GLN A 236 26.09 5.52 -3.02
N ALA A 237 25.39 6.30 -2.18
CA ALA A 237 24.10 6.88 -2.50
C ALA A 237 23.84 8.13 -1.64
N ASP A 238 23.18 9.13 -2.23
CA ASP A 238 22.77 10.35 -1.53
C ASP A 238 21.53 10.12 -0.65
N SER A 239 20.70 9.14 -1.01
CA SER A 239 19.49 8.79 -0.26
C SER A 239 19.25 7.29 -0.27
N VAL A 240 18.60 6.82 0.80
CA VAL A 240 18.26 5.42 0.98
C VAL A 240 16.76 5.31 1.23
N LYS A 241 16.08 4.45 0.48
CA LYS A 241 14.67 4.16 0.71
C LYS A 241 14.53 2.74 1.22
N GLY A 242 13.75 2.58 2.28
CA GLY A 242 13.36 1.26 2.79
C GLY A 242 12.05 0.76 2.20
N GLU A 243 12.03 -0.45 1.63
CA GLU A 243 10.83 -1.25 1.51
C GLU A 243 10.57 -1.96 2.83
N PHE A 244 9.49 -1.51 3.46
CA PHE A 244 9.06 -1.96 4.76
C PHE A 244 7.71 -2.62 4.50
N GLN A 245 7.67 -3.95 4.56
CA GLN A 245 6.43 -4.71 4.41
C GLN A 245 5.40 -4.18 5.41
N HIS A 246 4.13 -4.19 5.04
CA HIS A 246 3.07 -3.70 5.90
C HIS A 246 2.45 -4.91 6.62
N THR A 247 2.29 -4.86 7.95
CA THR A 247 1.47 -5.85 8.70
C THR A 247 0.01 -5.44 8.69
#